data_AF-A0A557SD89-F1
#
_entry.id   AF-A0A557SD89-F1
#
_cell.length_a   1.000
_cell.length_b   1.000
_cell.length_c   1.000
_cell.angle_alpha   90.00
_cell.angle_beta   90.00
_cell.angle_gamma   90.00
#
_symmetry.space_group_name_H-M   'P 1'
#
loop_
_entity.id
_entity.type
_entity.pdbx_description
1 polymer ?
#
loop_
_entity_poly.entity_id
_entity_poly.type
_entity_poly.pdbx_seq_one_letter_code
_entity_poly.pdbx_strand_id
1 'polypeptide(L)'
;MSASSDTCDFKMFNNDELRRLIVAATTELTSRENSCVRIEIEFDSYNQYRFSKPWIARVVDWPVGGHCELRFGVYQGDADGGFVEITANIGDVVRWGQKSSSVTKTFSRWGIVQADGRITRVSQAVAFRAFRDSAEPSLDTETLGH
;
A
#
# COMPACT_ATOMS: atom_id res chain seq x y z
N MET A 1 42.85 -3.31 14.54
CA MET A 1 42.22 -4.49 13.92
C MET A 1 41.48 -3.98 12.69
N SER A 2 41.99 -4.30 11.50
CA SER A 2 41.55 -3.72 10.22
C SER A 2 40.20 -4.30 9.79
N ALA A 3 39.22 -3.44 9.53
CA ALA A 3 37.97 -3.81 8.87
C ALA A 3 38.07 -3.45 7.37
N SER A 4 37.80 -4.42 6.51
CA SER A 4 37.72 -4.25 5.05
C SER A 4 36.66 -3.22 4.68
N SER A 5 37.08 -2.21 3.93
CA SER A 5 36.21 -1.26 3.24
C SER A 5 35.68 -1.92 1.96
N ASP A 6 34.44 -2.40 1.97
CA ASP A 6 33.74 -2.86 0.75
C ASP A 6 33.42 -1.66 -0.13
N THR A 7 34.46 -1.20 -0.82
CA THR A 7 34.39 -0.18 -1.85
C THR A 7 34.00 -0.90 -3.13
N CYS A 8 32.74 -0.84 -3.53
CA CYS A 8 32.29 -1.37 -4.82
C CYS A 8 32.91 -0.53 -5.94
N ASP A 9 34.10 -0.91 -6.40
CA ASP A 9 34.76 -0.31 -7.55
C ASP A 9 34.03 -0.78 -8.82
N PHE A 10 33.25 0.10 -9.43
CA PHE A 10 32.49 -0.19 -10.65
C PHE A 10 33.38 -0.62 -11.84
N LYS A 11 34.70 -0.43 -11.75
CA LYS A 11 35.68 -0.94 -12.73
C LYS A 11 35.92 -2.45 -12.65
N MET A 12 35.45 -3.13 -11.60
CA MET A 12 35.66 -4.57 -11.41
C MET A 12 34.57 -5.46 -11.99
N PHE A 13 33.41 -4.92 -12.38
CA PHE A 13 32.36 -5.76 -12.93
C PHE A 13 32.62 -6.10 -14.40
N ASN A 14 32.77 -7.39 -14.68
CA ASN A 14 32.72 -7.89 -16.05
C ASN A 14 31.31 -7.70 -16.63
N ASN A 15 31.20 -7.59 -17.96
CA ASN A 15 29.94 -7.51 -18.70
C ASN A 15 28.91 -8.56 -18.26
N ASP A 16 29.34 -9.77 -17.88
CA ASP A 16 28.43 -10.83 -17.41
C ASP A 16 27.84 -10.55 -16.02
N GLU A 17 28.60 -9.91 -15.13
CA GLU A 17 28.11 -9.55 -13.79
C GLU A 17 27.16 -8.36 -13.88
N LEU A 18 27.47 -7.38 -14.73
CA LEU A 18 26.56 -6.28 -15.05
C LEU A 18 25.26 -6.80 -15.65
N ARG A 19 25.31 -7.76 -16.57
CA ARG A 19 24.11 -8.39 -17.14
C ARG A 19 23.28 -9.12 -16.08
N ARG A 20 23.93 -9.86 -15.16
CA ARG A 20 23.22 -10.52 -14.06
C ARG A 20 22.53 -9.53 -13.13
N LEU A 21 23.20 -8.43 -12.79
CA LEU A 21 22.64 -7.34 -11.99
C LEU A 21 21.43 -6.69 -12.68
N ILE A 22 21.54 -6.39 -13.97
CA ILE A 22 20.45 -5.82 -14.76
C ILE A 22 19.26 -6.78 -14.83
N VAL A 23 19.51 -8.08 -15.10
CA VAL A 23 18.44 -9.09 -15.15
C VAL A 23 17.77 -9.27 -13.80
N ALA A 24 18.53 -9.30 -12.70
CA ALA A 24 17.98 -9.38 -11.35
C ALA A 24 17.11 -8.16 -11.02
N ALA A 25 17.61 -6.95 -11.29
CA ALA A 25 16.86 -5.72 -11.07
C ALA A 25 15.60 -5.65 -11.94
N THR A 26 15.67 -6.09 -13.20
CA THR A 26 14.52 -6.09 -14.10
C THR A 26 13.49 -7.13 -13.67
N THR A 27 13.92 -8.32 -13.26
CA THR A 27 13.03 -9.36 -12.73
C THR A 27 12.32 -8.88 -11.46
N GLU A 28 13.04 -8.21 -10.56
CA GLU A 28 12.48 -7.63 -9.35
C GLU A 28 11.49 -6.50 -9.65
N LEU A 29 11.81 -5.61 -10.59
CA LEU A 29 10.91 -4.54 -11.04
C LEU A 29 9.65 -5.09 -11.71
N THR A 30 9.80 -6.08 -12.60
CA THR A 30 8.67 -6.73 -13.28
C THR A 30 7.81 -7.56 -12.30
N SER A 31 8.42 -8.15 -11.26
CA SER A 31 7.69 -8.81 -10.16
C SER A 31 6.82 -7.81 -9.39
N ARG A 32 7.36 -6.63 -9.09
CA ARG A 32 6.60 -5.53 -8.45
C ARG A 32 5.48 -5.01 -9.34
N GLU A 33 5.71 -4.86 -10.64
CA GLU A 33 4.66 -4.41 -11.57
C GLU A 33 3.54 -5.45 -11.76
N ASN A 34 3.86 -6.75 -11.70
CA ASN A 34 2.86 -7.83 -11.76
C ASN A 34 2.20 -8.15 -10.41
N SER A 35 2.46 -7.35 -9.36
CA SER A 35 1.85 -7.51 -8.04
C SER A 35 0.53 -6.73 -7.89
N CYS A 36 0.01 -6.17 -8.98
CA CYS A 36 -1.20 -5.36 -8.95
C CYS A 36 -2.45 -6.25 -9.01
N VAL A 37 -3.34 -6.08 -8.04
CA VAL A 37 -4.59 -6.84 -7.94
C VAL A 37 -5.79 -5.89 -7.88
N ARG A 38 -6.91 -6.33 -8.47
CA ARG A 38 -8.20 -5.66 -8.31
C ARG A 38 -8.84 -6.14 -7.01
N ILE A 39 -9.28 -5.18 -6.21
CA ILE A 39 -9.97 -5.44 -4.95
C ILE A 39 -11.41 -4.97 -5.09
N GLU A 40 -12.33 -5.80 -4.63
CA GLU A 40 -13.75 -5.51 -4.63
C GLU A 40 -14.33 -5.77 -3.24
N ILE A 41 -15.16 -4.83 -2.76
CA ILE A 41 -15.91 -5.00 -1.51
C ILE A 41 -17.37 -4.69 -1.78
N GLU A 42 -18.23 -5.67 -1.58
CA GLU A 42 -19.68 -5.54 -1.69
C GLU A 42 -20.26 -4.76 -0.50
N PHE A 43 -21.30 -3.99 -0.80
CA PHE A 43 -22.11 -3.24 0.15
C PHE A 43 -23.59 -3.50 -0.13
N ASP A 44 -24.33 -3.80 0.93
CA ASP A 44 -25.77 -3.92 0.88
C ASP A 44 -26.46 -2.58 0.59
N SER A 45 -27.76 -2.65 0.28
CA SER A 45 -28.64 -1.50 0.19
C SER A 45 -28.55 -0.60 1.43
N TYR A 46 -28.66 0.71 1.23
CA TYR A 46 -28.58 1.69 2.31
C TYR A 46 -29.51 2.88 2.10
N ASN A 47 -29.92 3.50 3.21
CA ASN A 47 -30.72 4.71 3.14
C ASN A 47 -29.86 5.92 2.74
N GLN A 48 -29.92 6.30 1.46
CA GLN A 48 -29.14 7.41 0.89
C GLN A 48 -29.36 8.78 1.56
N TYR A 49 -30.48 8.98 2.26
CA TYR A 49 -30.71 10.22 3.03
C TYR A 49 -29.93 10.24 4.35
N ARG A 50 -29.47 9.08 4.85
CA ARG A 50 -28.73 8.96 6.12
C ARG A 50 -27.25 8.58 5.93
N PHE A 51 -26.92 7.94 4.82
CA PHE A 51 -25.58 7.44 4.53
C PHE A 51 -25.08 7.96 3.19
N SER A 52 -23.81 8.31 3.14
CA SER A 52 -23.11 8.60 1.88
C SER A 52 -22.93 7.33 1.06
N LYS A 53 -22.51 7.52 -0.18
CA LYS A 53 -21.96 6.42 -0.98
C LYS A 53 -20.81 5.74 -0.23
N PRO A 54 -20.74 4.40 -0.25
CA PRO A 54 -19.54 3.66 0.11
C PRO A 54 -18.30 4.14 -0.64
N TRP A 55 -17.13 3.97 -0.04
CA TRP A 55 -15.87 4.33 -0.67
C TRP A 55 -14.75 3.37 -0.28
N ILE A 56 -13.74 3.31 -1.15
CA ILE A 56 -12.46 2.65 -0.93
C ILE A 56 -11.34 3.59 -1.37
N ALA A 57 -10.19 3.50 -0.72
CA ALA A 57 -8.98 4.22 -1.09
C ALA A 57 -7.75 3.41 -0.70
N ARG A 58 -6.65 3.57 -1.44
CA ARG A 58 -5.33 3.14 -0.99
C ARG A 58 -4.57 4.30 -0.39
N VAL A 59 -3.71 4.01 0.57
CA VAL A 59 -2.75 4.97 1.10
C VAL A 59 -1.62 5.13 0.07
N VAL A 60 -1.32 6.39 -0.28
CA VAL A 60 -0.19 6.71 -1.19
C VAL A 60 0.96 7.41 -0.46
N ASP A 61 0.66 8.12 0.62
CA ASP A 61 1.64 8.71 1.52
C ASP A 61 1.09 8.74 2.94
N TRP A 62 1.96 8.67 3.94
CA TRP A 62 1.58 8.78 5.35
C TRP A 62 2.67 9.45 6.19
N PRO A 63 2.69 10.80 6.25
CA PRO A 63 3.67 11.52 7.05
C PRO A 63 3.51 11.23 8.54
N VAL A 64 4.65 11.19 9.26
CA VAL A 64 4.67 10.96 10.70
C VAL A 64 3.92 12.08 11.42
N GLY A 65 2.96 11.70 12.27
CA GLY A 65 2.12 12.66 13.00
C GLY A 65 1.02 13.32 12.15
N GLY A 66 0.92 12.96 10.86
CA GLY A 66 -0.06 13.52 9.93
C GLY A 66 -1.17 12.54 9.54
N HIS A 67 -2.04 13.03 8.66
CA HIS A 67 -3.06 12.21 8.00
C HIS A 67 -2.46 11.54 6.76
N CYS A 68 -2.93 10.34 6.46
CA CYS A 68 -2.57 9.64 5.23
C CYS A 68 -3.15 10.35 4.00
N GLU A 69 -2.37 10.43 2.93
CA GLU A 69 -2.84 10.76 1.61
C GLU A 69 -3.49 9.53 0.97
N LEU A 70 -4.63 9.73 0.34
CA LEU A 70 -5.49 8.66 -0.16
C LEU A 70 -5.73 8.82 -1.65
N ARG A 71 -5.55 7.73 -2.39
CA ARG A 71 -6.06 7.61 -3.77
C ARG A 71 -7.34 6.79 -3.75
N PHE A 72 -8.45 7.46 -4.07
CA PHE A 72 -9.77 6.85 -4.04
C PHE A 72 -10.00 5.93 -5.24
N GLY A 73 -10.68 4.82 -4.97
CA GLY A 73 -11.28 3.96 -5.99
C GLY A 73 -12.66 4.45 -6.41
N VAL A 74 -13.44 3.55 -7.00
CA VAL A 74 -14.77 3.85 -7.55
C VAL A 74 -15.82 3.05 -6.80
N TYR A 75 -17.00 3.63 -6.61
CA TYR A 75 -18.19 2.92 -6.18
C TYR A 75 -19.09 2.67 -7.39
N GLN A 76 -19.37 1.39 -7.66
CA GLN A 76 -20.25 0.93 -8.72
C GLN A 76 -21.54 0.41 -8.07
N GLY A 77 -22.56 1.26 -8.06
CA GLY A 77 -23.84 0.95 -7.43
C GLY A 77 -24.67 2.18 -7.10
N ASP A 78 -25.76 1.94 -6.37
CA ASP A 78 -26.72 2.94 -5.94
C ASP A 78 -27.26 2.63 -4.53
N ALA A 79 -28.41 3.19 -4.17
CA ALA A 79 -29.00 3.00 -2.85
C ALA A 79 -29.46 1.55 -2.60
N ASP A 80 -29.66 0.74 -3.64
CA ASP A 80 -30.07 -0.66 -3.54
C ASP A 80 -28.86 -1.59 -3.34
N GLY A 81 -27.64 -1.05 -3.39
CA GLY A 81 -26.40 -1.76 -3.10
C GLY A 81 -25.38 -1.61 -4.22
N GLY A 82 -24.27 -2.35 -4.11
CA GLY A 82 -23.22 -2.38 -5.13
C GLY A 82 -21.88 -2.75 -4.53
N PHE A 83 -20.81 -2.36 -5.19
CA PHE A 83 -19.46 -2.64 -4.72
C PHE A 83 -18.53 -1.45 -4.92
N VAL A 84 -17.51 -1.37 -4.08
CA VAL A 84 -16.38 -0.47 -4.29
C VAL A 84 -15.22 -1.25 -4.91
N GLU A 85 -14.53 -0.63 -5.85
CA GLU A 85 -13.39 -1.24 -6.53
C GLU A 85 -12.17 -0.32 -6.50
N ILE A 86 -10.99 -0.92 -6.33
CA ILE A 86 -9.70 -0.26 -6.49
C ILE A 86 -8.64 -1.24 -6.99
N THR A 87 -7.71 -0.71 -7.75
CA THR A 87 -6.49 -1.41 -8.14
C THR A 87 -5.36 -1.03 -7.18
N ALA A 88 -4.77 -2.03 -6.52
CA ALA A 88 -3.71 -1.84 -5.52
C ALA A 88 -2.69 -2.97 -5.61
N ASN A 89 -1.47 -2.71 -5.13
CA ASN A 89 -0.42 -3.72 -5.11
C ASN A 89 -0.56 -4.61 -3.88
N ILE A 90 -0.09 -5.85 -3.98
CA ILE A 90 0.03 -6.75 -2.82
C ILE A 90 0.90 -6.07 -1.76
N GLY A 91 0.43 -6.06 -0.51
CA GLY A 91 1.07 -5.35 0.59
C GLY A 91 0.63 -3.89 0.77
N ASP A 92 -0.05 -3.28 -0.22
CA ASP A 92 -0.59 -1.93 -0.07
C ASP A 92 -1.57 -1.87 1.11
N VAL A 93 -1.65 -0.69 1.72
CA VAL A 93 -2.65 -0.39 2.75
C VAL A 93 -3.87 0.22 2.09
N VAL A 94 -5.02 -0.40 2.33
CA VAL A 94 -6.33 0.07 1.86
C VAL A 94 -7.24 0.43 3.01
N ARG A 95 -8.13 1.38 2.73
CA ARG A 95 -9.13 1.89 3.66
C ARG A 95 -10.47 1.95 2.93
N TRP A 96 -11.52 1.49 3.60
CA TRP A 96 -12.87 1.59 3.05
C TRP A 96 -13.87 1.92 4.14
N GLY A 97 -15.01 2.47 3.76
CA GLY A 97 -16.01 2.86 4.72
C GLY A 97 -17.24 3.48 4.10
N GLN A 98 -18.10 3.96 4.99
CA GLN A 98 -19.30 4.68 4.63
C GLN A 98 -19.58 5.74 5.69
N LYS A 99 -19.77 6.98 5.26
CA LYS A 99 -20.10 8.08 6.15
C LYS A 99 -21.60 8.08 6.42
N SER A 100 -21.98 8.31 7.67
CA SER A 100 -23.35 8.62 8.04
C SER A 100 -23.43 10.04 8.59
N SER A 101 -24.63 10.62 8.63
CA SER A 101 -24.87 11.84 9.41
C SER A 101 -24.61 11.64 10.91
N SER A 102 -24.60 10.39 11.38
CA SER A 102 -24.24 10.04 12.75
C SER A 102 -22.82 9.49 12.84
N VAL A 103 -22.02 10.03 13.78
CA VAL A 103 -20.64 9.56 14.04
C VAL A 103 -20.63 8.10 14.47
N THR A 104 -21.62 7.64 15.24
CA THR A 104 -21.69 6.25 15.72
C THR A 104 -22.02 5.24 14.63
N LYS A 105 -22.59 5.70 13.51
CA LYS A 105 -22.95 4.85 12.36
C LYS A 105 -21.96 4.97 11.20
N THR A 106 -21.07 5.96 11.26
CA THR A 106 -19.96 6.07 10.32
C THR A 106 -18.96 4.97 10.64
N PHE A 107 -18.56 4.21 9.63
CA PHE A 107 -17.50 3.23 9.80
C PHE A 107 -16.39 3.43 8.78
N SER A 108 -15.19 3.07 9.20
CA SER A 108 -13.97 3.12 8.42
C SER A 108 -13.11 1.96 8.87
N ARG A 109 -12.74 1.09 7.93
CA ARG A 109 -11.91 -0.08 8.17
C ARG A 109 -10.59 0.05 7.43
N TRP A 110 -9.58 -0.58 8.00
CA TRP A 110 -8.23 -0.66 7.46
C TRP A 110 -7.92 -2.10 7.10
N GLY A 111 -7.09 -2.28 6.08
CA GLY A 111 -6.64 -3.60 5.69
C GLY A 111 -5.44 -3.58 4.77
N ILE A 112 -4.81 -4.74 4.65
CA ILE A 112 -3.62 -4.96 3.82
C ILE A 112 -3.98 -5.89 2.68
N VAL A 113 -3.61 -5.51 1.48
CA VAL A 113 -3.86 -6.29 0.25
C VAL A 113 -3.05 -7.57 0.26
N GLN A 114 -3.72 -8.70 0.02
CA GLN A 114 -3.12 -10.02 -0.07
C GLN A 114 -2.91 -10.44 -1.52
N ALA A 115 -2.09 -11.47 -1.73
CA ALA A 115 -1.78 -12.01 -3.06
C ALA A 115 -3.00 -12.60 -3.80
N ASP A 116 -4.02 -13.02 -3.07
CA ASP A 116 -5.27 -13.56 -3.62
C ASP A 116 -6.32 -12.47 -3.94
N GLY A 117 -5.96 -11.19 -3.85
CA GLY A 117 -6.88 -10.06 -4.04
C GLY A 117 -7.81 -9.80 -2.85
N ARG A 118 -7.64 -10.52 -1.74
CA ARG A 118 -8.40 -10.26 -0.50
C ARG A 118 -7.73 -9.19 0.35
N ILE A 119 -8.49 -8.70 1.32
CA ILE A 119 -8.01 -7.75 2.32
C ILE A 119 -7.98 -8.41 3.70
N THR A 120 -6.80 -8.44 4.31
CA THR A 120 -6.66 -8.77 5.73
C THR A 120 -6.98 -7.53 6.56
N ARG A 121 -8.06 -7.58 7.35
CA ARG A 121 -8.45 -6.47 8.23
C ARG A 121 -7.42 -6.28 9.33
N VAL A 122 -6.96 -5.05 9.52
CA VAL A 122 -6.00 -4.69 10.55
C VAL A 122 -6.43 -3.42 11.30
N SER A 123 -5.78 -3.14 12.42
CA SER A 123 -5.93 -1.86 13.10
C SER A 123 -5.19 -0.76 12.34
N GLN A 124 -5.54 0.51 12.60
CA GLN A 124 -4.84 1.64 12.00
C GLN A 124 -3.33 1.66 12.34
N ALA A 125 -2.96 1.25 13.56
CA ALA A 125 -1.56 1.19 13.98
C ALA A 125 -0.76 0.14 13.20
N VAL A 126 -1.36 -1.03 12.94
CA VAL A 126 -0.75 -2.09 12.13
C VAL A 126 -0.67 -1.66 10.66
N ALA A 127 -1.71 -1.00 10.14
CA ALA A 127 -1.71 -0.42 8.80
C ALA A 127 -0.59 0.61 8.63
N PHE A 128 -0.41 1.53 9.59
CA PHE A 128 0.68 2.52 9.56
C PHE A 128 2.05 1.84 9.55
N ARG A 129 2.24 0.82 10.38
CA ARG A 129 3.49 0.06 10.43
C ARG A 129 3.77 -0.66 9.11
N ALA A 130 2.79 -1.36 8.56
CA ALA A 130 2.91 -2.04 7.27
C ALA A 130 3.24 -1.06 6.13
N PHE A 131 2.61 0.12 6.12
CA PHE A 131 2.93 1.17 5.14
C PHE A 131 4.40 1.60 5.24
N ARG A 132 4.90 1.84 6.46
CA ARG A 132 6.31 2.21 6.67
C ARG A 132 7.28 1.09 6.27
N ASP A 133 6.99 -0.14 6.67
CA ASP A 133 7.82 -1.31 6.34
C ASP A 133 7.89 -1.52 4.81
N SER A 134 6.82 -1.16 4.07
CA SER A 134 6.80 -1.20 2.61
C SER A 134 7.45 0.03 1.93
N ALA A 135 7.52 1.17 2.64
CA ALA A 135 8.01 2.45 2.12
C ALA A 135 9.50 2.66 2.36
N GLU A 136 10.11 2.00 3.36
CA GLU A 136 11.55 2.05 3.59
C GLU A 136 12.27 0.93 2.83
N PRO A 137 12.93 1.22 1.69
CA PRO A 137 14.13 0.46 1.36
C PRO A 137 15.15 0.81 2.45
N SER A 138 15.54 -0.18 3.26
CA SER A 138 16.59 -0.08 4.28
C SER A 138 17.76 0.82 3.82
N LEU A 139 17.80 2.05 4.33
CA LEU A 139 18.94 2.96 4.21
C LEU A 139 19.37 3.31 5.63
N ASP A 140 19.98 2.34 6.29
CA ASP A 140 20.78 2.59 7.48
C ASP A 140 22.08 3.28 7.03
N THR A 141 22.04 4.60 6.89
CA THR A 141 23.25 5.44 6.93
C THR A 141 23.29 6.15 8.27
N GLU A 142 24.07 5.57 9.18
CA GLU A 142 24.42 6.15 10.47
C GLU A 142 24.98 7.57 10.29
N THR A 143 24.38 8.49 11.04
CA THR A 143 24.78 9.89 11.12
C THR A 143 26.06 10.01 11.96
N LEU A 144 27.13 10.48 11.34
CA LEU A 144 28.36 10.95 11.99
C LEU A 144 28.03 11.99 13.08
N GLY A 145 28.34 11.66 14.33
CA GLY A 145 28.47 12.60 15.45
C GLY A 145 29.95 12.86 15.74
N HIS A 146 30.31 14.14 15.69
CA HIS A 146 31.63 14.77 15.82
C HIS A 146 32.51 14.34 16.99
#